data_AF-A0A7J6JHM8-F1
#
_entry.id   AF-A0A7J6JHM8-F1
#
_cell.length_a   1.000
_cell.length_b   1.000
_cell.length_c   1.000
_cell.angle_alpha   90.00
_cell.angle_beta   90.00
_cell.angle_gamma   90.00
#
_symmetry.space_group_name_H-M   'P 1'
#
loop_
_entity.id
_entity.type
_entity.pdbx_description
1 polymer ?
#
loop_
_entity_poly.entity_id
_entity_poly.type
_entity_poly.pdbx_seq_one_letter_code
_entity_poly.pdbx_strand_id
1 'polypeptide(L)'
;MEAFDGLSEDNMKDRTQEVVGAAQKAWVSYVEEAQKDNEPGQRVEMWEFWDIYTRMVSCVPYRHIGQRLLTDVVLELEIIGEETEDSAWKDLPELGQTLREGWNDDPTRTDLSMDGCTLEHWLSFNAWFARLVGSGPKRALNLMLWSIKEGLEKDLEKLAGDLESERKRRKGEFEEDLKEREQQRTKAELLWMQEHGLECASRSCVDSEPTKEDEAARAQPAATPEGPPDEASEGTGEHAEKDTKVLCPEAVTRVAVAAEYFIHAAPVILEESLIWHTRGPFDDQEQRIYRAGPLFAGTFGFNLERWGFWKRRLGELKSQLGDEEMERNVDEALEKMSAVEVAVARHL
;
A
#
# COMPACT_ATOMS: atom_id res chain seq x y z
N MET A 1 0.80 -19.42 -10.32
CA MET A 1 -0.64 -19.41 -10.00
C MET A 1 -1.20 -20.84 -9.89
N GLU A 2 -0.70 -21.81 -10.67
CA GLU A 2 -1.03 -23.25 -10.56
C GLU A 2 -0.80 -23.88 -9.17
N ALA A 3 0.01 -23.26 -8.30
CA ALA A 3 0.32 -23.78 -6.96
C ALA A 3 -0.88 -23.83 -5.99
N PHE A 4 -1.96 -23.10 -6.29
CA PHE A 4 -3.15 -23.05 -5.43
C PHE A 4 -4.38 -23.74 -6.04
N ASP A 5 -4.26 -24.34 -7.22
CA ASP A 5 -5.35 -25.06 -7.88
C ASP A 5 -5.70 -26.33 -7.09
N GLY A 6 -6.96 -26.44 -6.65
CA GLY A 6 -7.46 -27.58 -5.87
C GLY A 6 -7.38 -27.41 -4.35
N LEU A 7 -7.09 -26.22 -3.84
CA LEU A 7 -7.29 -25.92 -2.42
C LEU A 7 -8.78 -25.88 -2.07
N SER A 8 -9.17 -26.71 -1.11
CA SER A 8 -10.49 -26.71 -0.49
C SER A 8 -10.34 -26.55 1.02
N GLU A 9 -11.40 -26.13 1.70
CA GLU A 9 -11.39 -26.07 3.17
C GLU A 9 -11.00 -27.42 3.80
N ASP A 10 -11.43 -28.52 3.18
CA ASP A 10 -11.18 -29.88 3.68
C ASP A 10 -9.71 -30.30 3.63
N ASN A 11 -8.89 -29.73 2.73
CA ASN A 11 -7.47 -30.08 2.58
C ASN A 11 -6.51 -29.00 3.08
N MET A 12 -7.03 -27.85 3.53
CA MET A 12 -6.23 -26.70 3.90
C MET A 12 -5.25 -27.00 5.03
N LYS A 13 -5.68 -27.74 6.06
CA LYS A 13 -4.79 -28.12 7.18
C LYS A 13 -3.58 -28.94 6.71
N ASP A 14 -3.82 -29.94 5.88
CA ASP A 14 -2.75 -30.80 5.36
C ASP A 14 -1.78 -29.98 4.49
N ARG A 15 -2.31 -29.06 3.69
CA ARG A 15 -1.51 -28.14 2.88
C ARG A 15 -0.73 -27.13 3.70
N THR A 16 -1.30 -26.59 4.78
CA THR A 16 -0.58 -25.72 5.72
C THR A 16 0.62 -26.46 6.27
N GLN A 17 0.44 -27.69 6.74
CA GLN A 17 1.52 -28.50 7.31
C GLN A 17 2.60 -28.86 6.27
N GLU A 18 2.21 -29.13 5.02
CA GLU A 18 3.15 -29.33 3.92
C GLU A 18 4.00 -28.09 3.67
N VAL A 19 3.38 -26.90 3.59
CA VAL A 19 4.07 -25.63 3.34
C VAL A 19 4.96 -25.25 4.52
N VAL A 20 4.50 -25.43 5.76
CA VAL A 20 5.31 -25.24 6.97
C VAL A 20 6.55 -26.14 6.95
N GLY A 21 6.37 -27.43 6.64
CA GLY A 21 7.48 -28.37 6.53
C GLY A 21 8.47 -28.01 5.42
N ALA A 22 7.99 -27.48 4.29
CA ALA A 22 8.83 -26.98 3.21
C ALA A 22 9.60 -25.71 3.64
N ALA A 23 8.94 -24.77 4.32
CA ALA A 23 9.55 -23.54 4.83
C ALA A 23 10.65 -23.84 5.86
N GLN A 24 10.39 -24.76 6.81
CA GLN A 24 11.39 -25.20 7.78
C GLN A 24 12.62 -25.80 7.10
N LYS A 25 12.42 -26.70 6.12
CA LYS A 25 13.54 -27.32 5.37
C LYS A 25 14.33 -26.27 4.58
N ALA A 26 13.64 -25.36 3.89
CA ALA A 26 14.28 -24.30 3.12
C ALA A 26 15.12 -23.38 4.02
N TRP A 27 14.58 -23.00 5.19
CA TRP A 27 15.31 -22.19 6.17
C TRP A 27 16.56 -22.90 6.69
N VAL A 28 16.46 -24.17 7.09
CA VAL A 28 17.62 -24.94 7.57
C VAL A 28 18.71 -25.03 6.49
N SER A 29 18.34 -25.35 5.25
CA SER A 29 19.29 -25.40 4.13
C SER A 29 19.95 -24.05 3.84
N TYR A 30 19.19 -22.96 3.93
CA TYR A 30 19.74 -21.61 3.77
C TYR A 30 20.74 -21.26 4.87
N VAL A 31 20.41 -21.56 6.14
CA VAL A 31 21.30 -21.32 7.28
C VAL A 31 22.58 -22.13 7.16
N GLU A 32 22.50 -23.41 6.80
CA GLU A 32 23.67 -24.27 6.60
C GLU A 32 24.60 -23.75 5.51
N GLU A 33 24.06 -23.17 4.44
CA GLU A 33 24.86 -22.57 3.36
C GLU A 33 25.49 -21.25 3.82
N ALA A 34 24.69 -20.34 4.39
CA ALA A 34 25.16 -19.04 4.86
C ALA A 34 26.24 -19.15 5.95
N GLN A 35 26.18 -20.19 6.79
CA GLN A 35 27.20 -20.45 7.82
C GLN A 35 28.57 -20.87 7.27
N LYS A 36 28.67 -21.34 6.01
CA LYS A 36 29.95 -21.70 5.41
C LYS A 36 30.82 -20.48 5.14
N ASP A 37 30.19 -19.36 4.83
CA ASP A 37 30.85 -18.12 4.43
C ASP A 37 30.94 -17.09 5.58
N ASN A 38 30.21 -17.31 6.67
CA ASN A 38 30.14 -16.40 7.81
C ASN A 38 31.23 -16.64 8.87
N GLU A 39 31.56 -15.59 9.63
CA GLU A 39 32.46 -15.73 10.78
C GLU A 39 31.82 -16.61 11.88
N PRO A 40 32.62 -17.39 12.63
CA PRO A 40 32.10 -18.21 13.73
C PRO A 40 31.33 -17.37 14.75
N GLY A 41 30.05 -17.68 14.94
CA GLY A 41 29.15 -16.98 15.88
C GLY A 41 28.33 -15.84 15.27
N GLN A 42 28.48 -15.55 13.98
CA GLN A 42 27.61 -14.62 13.26
C GLN A 42 26.23 -15.27 13.05
N ARG A 43 25.17 -14.56 13.46
CA ARG A 43 23.78 -14.98 13.26
C ARG A 43 23.40 -14.84 11.79
N VAL A 44 22.65 -15.80 11.26
CA VAL A 44 22.00 -15.68 9.96
C VAL A 44 20.70 -14.91 10.14
N GLU A 45 20.58 -13.79 9.43
CA GLU A 45 19.39 -12.92 9.49
C GLU A 45 18.21 -13.59 8.76
N MET A 46 17.01 -13.43 9.29
CA MET A 46 15.77 -14.02 8.75
C MET A 46 15.05 -13.10 7.75
N TRP A 47 15.53 -11.87 7.57
CA TRP A 47 14.87 -10.84 6.77
C TRP A 47 14.62 -11.30 5.33
N GLU A 48 15.57 -12.02 4.70
CA GLU A 48 15.40 -12.53 3.32
C GLU A 48 14.25 -13.53 3.21
N PHE A 49 14.09 -14.38 4.23
CA PHE A 49 12.97 -15.32 4.28
C PHE A 49 11.64 -14.58 4.33
N TRP A 50 11.54 -13.59 5.22
CA TRP A 50 10.31 -12.81 5.35
C TRP A 50 10.05 -11.91 4.15
N ASP A 51 11.07 -11.31 3.53
CA ASP A 51 10.91 -10.49 2.31
C ASP A 51 10.38 -11.33 1.14
N ILE A 52 10.93 -12.52 0.94
CA ILE A 52 10.39 -13.46 -0.06
C ILE A 52 8.95 -13.85 0.31
N TYR A 53 8.69 -14.11 1.59
CA TYR A 53 7.35 -14.46 2.08
C TYR A 53 6.33 -13.36 1.79
N THR A 54 6.62 -12.11 2.18
CA THR A 54 5.72 -10.95 2.00
C THR A 54 5.50 -10.64 0.52
N ARG A 55 6.51 -10.85 -0.34
CA ARG A 55 6.35 -10.77 -1.81
C ARG A 55 5.41 -11.85 -2.33
N MET A 56 5.52 -13.09 -1.86
CA MET A 56 4.63 -14.17 -2.26
C MET A 56 3.16 -13.89 -1.90
N VAL A 57 2.88 -13.43 -0.68
CA VAL A 57 1.50 -13.07 -0.28
C VAL A 57 0.92 -11.93 -1.10
N SER A 58 1.76 -10.98 -1.50
CA SER A 58 1.35 -9.86 -2.36
C SER A 58 0.92 -10.32 -3.75
N CYS A 59 1.45 -11.44 -4.23
CA CYS A 59 1.11 -12.04 -5.53
C CYS A 59 -0.15 -12.93 -5.51
N VAL A 60 -0.71 -13.22 -4.33
CA VAL A 60 -1.95 -13.99 -4.21
C VAL A 60 -3.12 -13.01 -4.16
N PRO A 61 -4.19 -13.14 -4.98
CA PRO A 61 -5.31 -12.21 -4.93
C PRO A 61 -5.91 -12.09 -3.51
N TYR A 62 -6.25 -10.87 -3.09
CA TYR A 62 -6.58 -10.52 -1.70
C TYR A 62 -7.76 -11.31 -1.07
N ARG A 63 -8.68 -11.86 -1.89
CA ARG A 63 -9.79 -12.75 -1.47
C ARG A 63 -9.62 -14.22 -1.84
N HIS A 64 -8.46 -14.60 -2.37
CA HIS A 64 -8.16 -15.97 -2.71
C HIS A 64 -7.89 -16.82 -1.44
N ILE A 65 -8.30 -18.10 -1.43
CA ILE A 65 -8.11 -19.00 -0.27
C ILE A 65 -6.63 -19.16 0.13
N GLY A 66 -5.72 -19.01 -0.82
CA GLY A 66 -4.27 -18.98 -0.60
C GLY A 66 -3.81 -17.91 0.41
N GLN A 67 -4.56 -16.81 0.56
CA GLN A 67 -4.28 -15.80 1.59
C GLN A 67 -4.41 -16.39 3.00
N ARG A 68 -5.43 -17.21 3.23
CA ARG A 68 -5.65 -17.90 4.51
C ARG A 68 -4.57 -18.95 4.75
N LEU A 69 -4.22 -19.75 3.74
CA LEU A 69 -3.11 -20.70 3.83
C LEU A 69 -1.81 -20.00 4.29
N LEU A 70 -1.49 -18.85 3.70
CA LEU A 70 -0.30 -18.08 4.04
C LEU A 70 -0.42 -17.33 5.39
N THR A 71 -1.63 -17.09 5.90
CA THR A 71 -1.83 -16.66 7.30
C THR A 71 -1.53 -17.83 8.24
N ASP A 72 -2.14 -19.00 7.98
CA ASP A 72 -2.03 -20.19 8.83
C ASP A 72 -0.59 -20.68 8.95
N VAL A 73 0.21 -20.61 7.88
CA VAL A 73 1.65 -20.94 7.93
C VAL A 73 2.39 -20.10 8.97
N VAL A 74 2.13 -18.79 9.05
CA VAL A 74 2.80 -17.93 10.05
C VAL A 74 2.36 -18.27 11.46
N LEU A 75 1.09 -18.60 11.66
CA LEU A 75 0.56 -19.00 12.96
C LEU A 75 1.16 -20.34 13.42
N GLU A 76 1.30 -21.30 12.51
CA GLU A 76 1.96 -22.58 12.81
C GLU A 76 3.45 -22.40 13.11
N LEU A 77 4.15 -21.52 12.40
CA LEU A 77 5.55 -21.18 12.71
C LEU A 77 5.69 -20.53 14.11
N GLU A 78 4.72 -19.69 14.51
CA GLU A 78 4.68 -19.14 15.86
C GLU A 78 4.51 -20.24 16.91
N ILE A 79 3.54 -21.16 16.70
CA ILE A 79 3.33 -22.31 17.59
C ILE A 79 4.61 -23.13 17.72
N ILE A 80 5.29 -23.42 16.61
CA ILE A 80 6.59 -24.12 16.62
C ILE A 80 7.64 -23.33 17.42
N GLY A 81 7.64 -22.00 17.30
CA GLY A 81 8.50 -21.09 18.06
C GLY A 81 8.26 -21.13 19.57
N GLU A 82 7.00 -21.29 19.99
CA GLU A 82 6.58 -21.35 21.39
C GLU A 82 6.82 -22.73 22.01
N GLU A 83 6.56 -23.81 21.27
CA GLU A 83 6.61 -25.19 21.78
C GLU A 83 8.03 -25.78 21.79
N THR A 84 8.94 -25.28 20.95
CA THR A 84 10.28 -25.85 20.79
C THR A 84 11.35 -24.96 21.45
N GLU A 85 12.07 -25.53 22.41
CA GLU A 85 13.26 -24.90 23.00
C GLU A 85 14.32 -24.66 21.90
N ASP A 86 14.90 -23.45 21.88
CA ASP A 86 15.86 -22.99 20.86
C ASP A 86 15.35 -22.97 19.40
N SER A 87 14.03 -22.87 19.20
CA SER A 87 13.45 -22.71 17.87
C SER A 87 13.91 -21.43 17.17
N ALA A 88 14.29 -21.53 15.89
CA ALA A 88 14.60 -20.37 15.06
C ALA A 88 13.38 -19.45 14.84
N TRP A 89 12.16 -19.97 15.07
CA TRP A 89 10.90 -19.26 14.89
C TRP A 89 10.40 -18.56 16.16
N LYS A 90 11.15 -18.67 17.26
CA LYS A 90 10.80 -18.03 18.52
C LYS A 90 10.67 -16.52 18.35
N ASP A 91 9.53 -15.98 18.77
CA ASP A 91 9.14 -14.57 18.63
C ASP A 91 9.09 -14.04 17.18
N LEU A 92 9.12 -14.94 16.18
CA LEU A 92 9.12 -14.62 14.74
C LEU A 92 10.13 -13.51 14.39
N PRO A 93 11.45 -13.78 14.49
CA PRO A 93 12.45 -12.72 14.42
C PRO A 93 12.37 -11.98 13.09
N GLU A 94 12.54 -10.66 13.13
CA GLU A 94 12.51 -9.73 11.99
C GLU A 94 11.18 -9.60 11.24
N LEU A 95 10.17 -10.44 11.51
CA LEU A 95 8.85 -10.33 10.88
C LEU A 95 8.25 -8.93 11.05
N GLY A 96 8.34 -8.35 12.25
CA GLY A 96 7.83 -7.00 12.53
C GLY A 96 8.49 -5.91 11.66
N GLN A 97 9.78 -6.05 11.36
CA GLN A 97 10.51 -5.14 10.48
C GLN A 97 10.04 -5.32 9.03
N THR A 98 9.96 -6.55 8.55
CA THR A 98 9.49 -6.83 7.18
C THR A 98 8.05 -6.39 6.97
N LEU A 99 7.17 -6.57 7.97
CA LEU A 99 5.80 -6.05 7.92
C LEU A 99 5.77 -4.52 7.81
N ARG A 100 6.69 -3.83 8.49
CA ARG A 100 6.81 -2.37 8.43
C ARG A 100 7.33 -1.90 7.08
N GLU A 101 8.32 -2.59 6.52
CA GLU A 101 8.92 -2.31 5.21
C GLU A 101 7.92 -2.56 4.09
N GLY A 102 7.32 -3.75 4.05
CA GLY A 102 6.22 -4.05 3.14
C GLY A 102 5.10 -3.03 3.28
N TRP A 103 4.81 -2.54 4.51
CA TRP A 103 3.83 -1.48 4.67
C TRP A 103 4.22 -0.13 4.05
N ASN A 104 5.51 0.19 4.09
CA ASN A 104 6.02 1.44 3.52
C ASN A 104 6.10 1.41 1.99
N ASP A 105 6.05 0.23 1.36
CA ASP A 105 5.96 0.05 -0.09
C ASP A 105 4.55 0.36 -0.63
N ASP A 106 3.92 1.40 -0.09
CA ASP A 106 2.57 1.84 -0.39
C ASP A 106 2.52 2.62 -1.73
N PRO A 107 2.02 2.00 -2.82
CA PRO A 107 1.92 2.64 -4.13
C PRO A 107 0.85 3.75 -4.16
N THR A 108 0.04 3.89 -3.10
CA THR A 108 -0.95 4.97 -2.99
C THR A 108 -0.32 6.30 -2.56
N ARG A 109 0.95 6.32 -2.14
CA ARG A 109 1.65 7.53 -1.68
C ARG A 109 2.61 8.07 -2.73
N THR A 110 3.29 7.19 -3.45
CA THR A 110 4.31 7.56 -4.45
C THR A 110 4.38 6.50 -5.55
N ASP A 111 4.70 6.91 -6.76
CA ASP A 111 4.99 6.04 -7.92
C ASP A 111 6.35 5.31 -7.80
N LEU A 112 7.18 5.71 -6.85
CA LEU A 112 8.49 5.10 -6.55
C LEU A 112 8.36 3.85 -5.67
N SER A 113 7.47 2.92 -5.98
CA SER A 113 7.70 1.56 -5.49
C SER A 113 9.03 1.13 -6.12
N MET A 114 10.08 0.98 -5.31
CA MET A 114 11.41 0.58 -5.79
C MET A 114 11.34 -0.73 -6.59
N ASP A 115 10.32 -1.54 -6.30
CA ASP A 115 10.21 -2.95 -6.73
C ASP A 115 9.00 -3.24 -7.63
N GLY A 116 8.31 -2.23 -8.17
CA GLY A 116 7.14 -2.46 -9.03
C GLY A 116 5.89 -2.98 -8.29
N CYS A 117 5.73 -2.59 -7.02
CA CYS A 117 4.53 -2.87 -6.23
C CYS A 117 3.31 -2.17 -6.84
N THR A 118 2.26 -2.94 -7.18
CA THR A 118 1.01 -2.40 -7.74
C THR A 118 -0.01 -2.16 -6.64
N LEU A 119 -1.08 -1.40 -6.94
CA LEU A 119 -2.22 -1.24 -6.03
C LEU A 119 -2.80 -2.60 -5.59
N GLU A 120 -2.82 -3.59 -6.50
CA GLU A 120 -3.31 -4.94 -6.24
C GLU A 120 -2.37 -5.70 -5.30
N HIS A 121 -1.05 -5.65 -5.53
CA HIS A 121 -0.07 -6.26 -4.63
C HIS A 121 -0.19 -5.70 -3.21
N TRP A 122 -0.37 -4.38 -3.13
CA TRP A 122 -0.52 -3.68 -1.86
C TRP A 122 -1.83 -4.04 -1.13
N LEU A 123 -2.94 -4.16 -1.85
CA LEU A 123 -4.21 -4.63 -1.29
C LEU A 123 -4.08 -6.07 -0.80
N SER A 124 -3.46 -6.96 -1.58
CA SER A 124 -3.22 -8.35 -1.22
C SER A 124 -2.37 -8.49 0.04
N PHE A 125 -1.27 -7.72 0.15
CA PHE A 125 -0.47 -7.66 1.37
C PHE A 125 -1.29 -7.22 2.58
N ASN A 126 -2.06 -6.13 2.47
CA ASN A 126 -2.85 -5.64 3.60
C ASN A 126 -3.99 -6.58 3.97
N ALA A 127 -4.61 -7.27 3.00
CA ALA A 127 -5.66 -8.24 3.28
C ALA A 127 -5.10 -9.48 4.01
N TRP A 128 -3.92 -9.96 3.64
CA TRP A 128 -3.21 -10.97 4.42
C TRP A 128 -2.89 -10.48 5.82
N PHE A 129 -2.33 -9.28 5.92
CA PHE A 129 -1.90 -8.73 7.19
C PHE A 129 -3.11 -8.45 8.11
N ALA A 130 -4.26 -8.05 7.57
CA ALA A 130 -5.53 -7.95 8.28
C ALA A 130 -5.96 -9.30 8.88
N ARG A 131 -5.78 -10.41 8.17
CA ARG A 131 -6.01 -11.77 8.71
C ARG A 131 -5.05 -12.11 9.84
N LEU A 132 -3.77 -11.79 9.70
CA LEU A 132 -2.79 -11.98 10.79
C LEU A 132 -3.16 -11.19 12.04
N VAL A 133 -3.53 -9.91 11.88
CA VAL A 133 -3.98 -9.06 12.98
C VAL A 133 -5.25 -9.62 13.64
N GLY A 134 -6.18 -10.15 12.84
CA GLY A 134 -7.41 -10.77 13.33
C GLY A 134 -7.23 -12.13 14.00
N SER A 135 -6.12 -12.82 13.76
CA SER A 135 -5.91 -14.21 14.20
C SER A 135 -5.27 -14.38 15.58
N GLY A 136 -4.74 -13.31 16.20
CA GLY A 136 -3.96 -13.50 17.42
C GLY A 136 -3.41 -12.22 18.05
N PRO A 137 -2.55 -12.35 19.08
CA PRO A 137 -2.23 -11.24 19.97
C PRO A 137 -1.58 -10.05 19.24
N LYS A 138 -2.31 -8.93 19.22
CA LYS A 138 -1.85 -7.53 19.10
C LYS A 138 -0.63 -7.29 18.19
N ARG A 139 -0.63 -7.89 16.99
CA ARG A 139 0.46 -7.68 16.03
C ARG A 139 0.32 -6.31 15.38
N ALA A 140 1.36 -5.48 15.53
CA ALA A 140 1.55 -4.23 14.80
C ALA A 140 0.25 -3.39 14.63
N LEU A 141 -0.52 -3.23 15.73
CA LEU A 141 -1.79 -2.50 15.75
C LEU A 141 -1.67 -1.07 15.21
N ASN A 142 -0.49 -0.47 15.32
CA ASN A 142 -0.18 0.83 14.75
C ASN A 142 -0.29 0.83 13.22
N LEU A 143 0.18 -0.21 12.52
CA LEU A 143 0.13 -0.31 11.05
C LEU A 143 -1.32 -0.46 10.58
N MET A 144 -2.09 -1.30 11.25
CA MET A 144 -3.53 -1.44 11.00
C MET A 144 -4.26 -0.11 11.20
N LEU A 145 -4.01 0.59 12.32
CA LEU A 145 -4.62 1.90 12.55
C LEU A 145 -4.21 2.93 11.49
N TRP A 146 -2.95 2.91 11.05
CA TRP A 146 -2.48 3.79 9.98
C TRP A 146 -3.20 3.50 8.67
N SER A 147 -3.35 2.24 8.27
CA SER A 147 -4.11 1.87 7.07
C SER A 147 -5.57 2.34 7.13
N ILE A 148 -6.25 2.11 8.25
CA ILE A 148 -7.63 2.58 8.45
C ILE A 148 -7.71 4.11 8.38
N LYS A 149 -6.76 4.81 9.01
CA LYS A 149 -6.67 6.27 8.96
C LYS A 149 -6.45 6.79 7.54
N GLU A 150 -5.56 6.16 6.77
CA GLU A 150 -5.30 6.54 5.38
C GLU A 150 -6.54 6.38 4.50
N GLY A 151 -7.35 5.34 4.74
CA GLY A 151 -8.60 5.09 4.00
C GLY A 151 -9.83 5.86 4.47
N LEU A 152 -9.95 6.20 5.75
CA LEU A 152 -11.20 6.73 6.31
C LEU A 152 -11.06 8.11 6.94
N GLU A 153 -9.88 8.51 7.42
CA GLU A 153 -9.72 9.77 8.15
C GLU A 153 -9.04 10.86 7.32
N LYS A 154 -8.75 10.59 6.04
CA LYS A 154 -8.22 11.55 5.07
C LYS A 154 -9.28 12.00 4.08
N ASP A 155 -9.05 13.19 3.51
CA ASP A 155 -9.84 13.74 2.42
C ASP A 155 -9.47 13.05 1.10
N LEU A 156 -10.14 11.94 0.80
CA LEU A 156 -9.87 11.13 -0.39
C LEU A 156 -10.26 11.82 -1.70
N GLU A 157 -11.17 12.78 -1.67
CA GLU A 157 -11.60 13.51 -2.87
C GLU A 157 -10.51 14.44 -3.40
N LYS A 158 -9.59 14.86 -2.52
CA LYS A 158 -8.42 15.68 -2.85
C LYS A 158 -7.17 14.86 -3.15
N LEU A 159 -7.17 13.57 -2.80
CA LEU A 159 -5.98 12.72 -2.90
C LEU A 159 -5.38 12.71 -4.31
N ALA A 160 -6.20 12.62 -5.35
CA ALA A 160 -5.72 12.63 -6.73
C ALA A 160 -4.90 13.89 -7.07
N GLY A 161 -5.40 15.06 -6.67
CA GLY A 161 -4.71 16.33 -6.90
C GLY A 161 -3.45 16.48 -6.05
N ASP A 162 -3.48 15.98 -4.81
CA ASP A 162 -2.32 15.97 -3.92
C ASP A 162 -1.20 15.08 -4.48
N LEU A 163 -1.55 13.88 -4.98
CA LEU A 163 -0.61 12.96 -5.61
C LEU A 163 -0.03 13.52 -6.90
N GLU A 164 -0.84 14.17 -7.74
CA GLU A 164 -0.35 14.81 -8.97
C GLU A 164 0.62 15.95 -8.64
N SER A 165 0.32 16.75 -7.62
CA SER A 165 1.19 17.83 -7.15
C SER A 165 2.52 17.30 -6.63
N GLU A 166 2.49 16.21 -5.86
CA GLU A 166 3.69 15.54 -5.35
C GLU A 166 4.54 14.92 -6.46
N ARG A 167 3.92 14.27 -7.45
CA ARG A 167 4.59 13.74 -8.64
C ARG A 167 5.32 14.85 -9.41
N LYS A 168 4.67 16.00 -9.62
CA LYS A 168 5.27 17.18 -10.28
C LYS A 168 6.45 17.72 -9.48
N ARG A 169 6.30 17.86 -8.16
CA ARG A 169 7.35 18.33 -7.25
C ARG A 169 8.61 17.46 -7.35
N ARG A 170 8.44 16.13 -7.22
CA ARG A 170 9.55 15.16 -7.29
C ARG A 170 10.22 15.11 -8.65
N LYS A 171 9.44 15.20 -9.74
CA LYS A 171 10.01 15.27 -11.09
C LYS A 171 10.92 16.50 -11.22
N GLY A 172 10.51 17.64 -10.66
CA GLY A 172 11.34 18.84 -10.59
C GLY A 172 12.64 18.62 -9.81
N GLU A 173 12.56 18.00 -8.63
CA GLU A 173 13.74 17.67 -7.81
C GLU A 173 14.72 16.73 -8.52
N PHE A 174 14.21 15.72 -9.22
CA PHE A 174 15.03 14.78 -9.97
C PHE A 174 15.72 15.45 -11.17
N GLU A 175 14.99 16.29 -11.92
CA GLU A 175 15.57 17.07 -13.02
C GLU A 175 16.64 18.05 -12.52
N GLU A 176 16.48 18.60 -11.31
CA GLU A 176 17.48 19.45 -10.66
C GLU A 176 18.73 18.67 -10.24
N ASP A 177 18.59 17.53 -9.56
CA ASP A 177 19.71 16.64 -9.19
C ASP A 177 20.48 16.15 -10.43
N LEU A 178 19.75 15.80 -11.52
CA LEU A 178 20.38 15.39 -12.76
C LEU A 178 21.25 16.49 -13.37
N LYS A 179 20.74 17.74 -13.40
CA LYS A 179 21.50 18.90 -13.86
C LYS A 179 22.72 19.16 -12.98
N GLU A 180 22.56 19.03 -11.66
CA GLU A 180 23.68 19.21 -10.73
C GLU A 180 24.78 18.16 -10.97
N ARG A 181 24.41 16.89 -11.14
CA ARG A 181 25.36 15.81 -11.46
C ARG A 181 26.06 15.99 -12.81
N GLU A 182 25.36 16.51 -13.82
CA GLU A 182 25.97 16.83 -15.11
C GLU A 182 26.99 17.98 -14.97
N GLN A 183 26.64 19.05 -14.26
CA GLN A 183 27.57 20.16 -13.97
C GLN A 183 28.79 19.69 -13.18
N GLN A 184 28.60 18.83 -12.18
CA GLN A 184 29.69 18.23 -11.42
C GLN A 184 30.59 17.37 -12.31
N ARG A 185 30.02 16.57 -13.23
CA ARG A 185 30.80 15.79 -14.21
C ARG A 185 31.60 16.68 -15.16
N THR A 186 30.98 17.70 -15.76
CA THR A 186 31.69 18.65 -16.64
C THR A 186 32.80 19.38 -15.89
N LYS A 187 32.55 19.78 -14.63
CA LYS A 187 33.58 20.41 -13.79
C LYS A 187 34.74 19.46 -13.47
N ALA A 188 34.44 18.19 -13.17
CA ALA A 188 35.45 17.16 -12.93
C ALA A 188 36.27 16.86 -14.18
N GLU A 189 35.64 16.77 -15.36
CA GLU A 189 36.33 16.60 -16.64
C GLU A 189 37.26 17.76 -16.95
N LEU A 190 36.82 19.01 -16.75
CA LEU A 190 37.65 20.20 -16.94
C LEU A 190 38.86 20.23 -16.01
N LEU A 191 38.67 19.88 -14.72
CA LEU A 191 39.76 19.75 -13.75
C LEU A 191 40.75 18.66 -14.17
N TRP A 192 40.24 17.50 -14.57
CA TRP A 192 41.06 16.39 -15.04
C TRP A 192 41.88 16.75 -16.28
N MET A 193 41.29 17.44 -17.27
CA MET A 193 41.98 17.92 -18.46
C MET A 193 43.10 18.93 -18.10
N GLN A 194 42.83 19.83 -17.16
CA GLN A 194 43.81 20.81 -16.67
C GLN A 194 45.00 20.13 -15.96
N GLU A 195 44.75 19.12 -15.13
CA GLU A 195 45.79 18.36 -14.43
C GLU A 195 46.71 17.57 -15.38
N HIS A 196 46.16 17.08 -16.50
CA HIS A 196 46.89 16.26 -17.46
C HIS A 196 47.49 17.05 -18.63
N GLY A 197 47.41 18.39 -18.60
CA GLY A 197 47.97 19.25 -19.64
C GLY A 197 47.32 19.07 -21.02
N LEU A 198 46.08 18.58 -21.04
CA LEU A 198 45.29 18.45 -22.28
C LEU A 198 44.61 19.78 -22.54
N GLU A 199 45.11 20.56 -23.51
CA GLU A 199 44.41 21.76 -23.96
C GLU A 199 43.03 21.39 -24.50
N CYS A 200 42.00 22.11 -24.06
CA CYS A 200 40.68 22.10 -24.71
C CYS A 200 40.89 22.50 -26.17
N ALA A 201 40.96 21.51 -27.07
CA ALA A 201 40.82 21.74 -28.49
C ALA A 201 39.46 22.40 -28.70
N SER A 202 39.45 23.73 -28.87
CA SER A 202 38.26 24.47 -29.20
C SER A 202 37.64 23.82 -30.43
N ARG A 203 36.36 23.43 -30.31
CA ARG A 203 35.53 23.01 -31.45
C ARG A 203 35.41 24.19 -32.42
N SER A 204 36.44 24.38 -33.24
CA SER A 204 36.34 25.01 -34.54
C SER A 204 35.75 23.97 -35.48
N CYS A 205 34.42 23.87 -35.48
CA CYS A 205 33.68 23.16 -36.51
C CYS A 205 32.56 24.09 -36.99
N VAL A 206 32.96 24.96 -37.93
CA VAL A 206 32.20 25.38 -39.09
C VAL A 206 30.78 25.88 -38.81
N ASP A 207 30.68 27.20 -38.69
CA ASP A 207 29.51 27.96 -39.11
C ASP A 207 29.14 27.56 -40.54
N SER A 208 27.97 26.95 -40.72
CA SER A 208 27.25 26.92 -41.97
C SER A 208 25.86 27.45 -41.68
N GLU A 209 25.70 28.76 -41.89
CA GLU A 209 24.40 29.43 -41.91
C GLU A 209 23.46 28.72 -42.91
N PRO A 210 22.21 28.43 -42.54
CA PRO A 210 21.15 28.29 -43.54
C PRO A 210 20.68 29.70 -43.93
N THR A 211 21.01 30.08 -45.17
CA THR A 211 20.54 31.28 -45.85
C THR A 211 19.02 31.36 -45.86
N LYS A 212 18.52 32.55 -45.52
CA LYS A 212 17.13 32.98 -45.67
C LYS A 212 16.81 33.21 -47.15
N GLU A 213 16.31 32.21 -47.85
CA GLU A 213 15.59 32.36 -49.13
C GLU A 213 15.01 31.00 -49.51
N ASP A 214 13.78 30.72 -49.09
CA ASP A 214 12.75 29.94 -49.80
C ASP A 214 11.66 29.49 -48.81
N GLU A 215 10.53 30.21 -48.84
CA GLU A 215 9.15 29.69 -48.86
C GLU A 215 8.17 30.75 -48.35
N ALA A 216 8.11 31.83 -49.12
CA ALA A 216 6.86 32.55 -49.33
C ALA A 216 5.99 31.74 -50.31
N ALA A 217 5.21 30.77 -49.82
CA ALA A 217 4.14 30.15 -50.61
C ALA A 217 3.08 29.45 -49.76
N ARG A 218 2.02 30.21 -49.40
CA ARG A 218 0.60 29.82 -49.28
C ARG A 218 -0.06 30.34 -47.98
N ALA A 219 -0.54 31.57 -48.07
CA ALA A 219 -1.81 31.93 -47.48
C ALA A 219 -2.86 31.98 -48.61
N GLN A 220 -3.94 31.21 -48.48
CA GLN A 220 -5.24 31.52 -49.08
C GLN A 220 -6.37 31.08 -48.12
N PRO A 221 -7.54 31.75 -48.15
CA PRO A 221 -8.54 31.73 -47.08
C PRO A 221 -9.85 31.01 -47.48
N ALA A 222 -10.85 31.09 -46.58
CA ALA A 222 -12.27 30.75 -46.72
C ALA A 222 -12.66 29.29 -46.39
N ALA A 223 -13.83 28.95 -45.84
CA ALA A 223 -15.06 29.68 -45.63
C ALA A 223 -15.89 29.03 -44.50
N THR A 224 -16.73 29.84 -43.84
CA THR A 224 -17.93 29.44 -43.10
C THR A 224 -18.96 28.77 -44.03
N PRO A 225 -19.90 27.99 -43.48
CA PRO A 225 -21.29 28.34 -43.75
C PRO A 225 -22.19 28.28 -42.50
N GLU A 226 -23.00 29.32 -42.37
CA GLU A 226 -24.17 29.40 -41.51
C GLU A 226 -25.38 28.69 -42.13
N GLY A 227 -26.26 28.19 -41.26
CA GLY A 227 -27.71 28.15 -41.47
C GLY A 227 -28.37 26.80 -41.17
N PRO A 228 -29.68 26.78 -40.84
CA PRO A 228 -30.40 27.59 -39.86
C PRO A 228 -31.16 26.66 -38.86
N PRO A 229 -31.93 27.19 -37.88
CA PRO A 229 -32.44 26.43 -36.74
C PRO A 229 -33.80 25.78 -37.04
N ASP A 230 -34.13 24.72 -36.32
CA ASP A 230 -35.52 24.32 -36.14
C ASP A 230 -35.77 23.78 -34.72
N GLU A 231 -36.93 24.18 -34.22
CA GLU A 231 -37.38 24.19 -32.84
C GLU A 231 -38.12 22.90 -32.41
N ALA A 232 -38.23 22.78 -31.09
CA ALA A 232 -39.32 22.16 -30.32
C ALA A 232 -39.40 20.62 -30.22
N SER A 233 -39.14 20.10 -29.02
CA SER A 233 -40.16 19.86 -27.96
C SER A 233 -39.57 18.90 -26.92
N GLU A 234 -39.33 19.35 -25.70
CA GLU A 234 -40.17 19.04 -24.52
C GLU A 234 -40.14 17.58 -24.05
N GLY A 235 -39.66 17.40 -22.81
CA GLY A 235 -39.58 16.11 -22.13
C GLY A 235 -38.91 16.25 -20.77
N THR A 236 -39.54 17.00 -19.88
CA THR A 236 -39.24 17.17 -18.45
C THR A 236 -38.93 15.85 -17.73
N GLY A 237 -37.83 15.84 -16.99
CA GLY A 237 -37.46 14.79 -16.05
C GLY A 237 -36.25 15.23 -15.22
N GLU A 238 -36.44 16.24 -14.35
CA GLU A 238 -35.49 16.55 -13.28
C GLU A 238 -35.43 15.37 -12.30
N HIS A 239 -34.61 14.38 -12.62
CA HIS A 239 -33.89 13.66 -11.58
C HIS A 239 -32.56 14.40 -11.42
N ALA A 240 -32.39 15.03 -10.26
CA ALA A 240 -31.08 15.47 -9.81
C ALA A 240 -30.22 14.21 -9.60
N GLU A 241 -29.63 13.73 -10.68
CA GLU A 241 -28.53 12.77 -10.66
C GLU A 241 -27.41 13.50 -9.92
N LYS A 242 -27.25 13.20 -8.63
CA LYS A 242 -26.04 13.59 -7.91
C LYS A 242 -24.91 12.90 -8.66
N ASP A 243 -24.19 13.65 -9.48
CA ASP A 243 -22.90 13.25 -10.03
C ASP A 243 -22.03 12.80 -8.86
N THR A 244 -22.09 11.50 -8.57
CA THR A 244 -21.37 10.93 -7.45
C THR A 244 -19.95 10.80 -7.95
N LYS A 245 -19.11 11.74 -7.54
CA LYS A 245 -17.72 11.80 -7.94
C LYS A 245 -17.05 10.48 -7.55
N VAL A 246 -16.63 9.72 -8.55
CA VAL A 246 -15.88 8.48 -8.36
C VAL A 246 -14.48 8.82 -7.87
N LEU A 247 -14.00 8.07 -6.87
CA LEU A 247 -12.66 8.22 -6.30
C LEU A 247 -11.58 7.74 -7.27
N CYS A 248 -10.35 8.25 -7.11
CA CYS A 248 -9.22 7.73 -7.87
C CYS A 248 -8.81 6.33 -7.38
N PRO A 249 -8.12 5.52 -8.20
CA PRO A 249 -7.75 4.14 -7.84
C PRO A 249 -6.98 4.02 -6.52
N GLU A 250 -6.09 4.97 -6.22
CA GLU A 250 -5.34 5.01 -4.96
C GLU A 250 -6.28 5.20 -3.75
N ALA A 251 -7.28 6.07 -3.88
CA ALA A 251 -8.29 6.29 -2.84
C ALA A 251 -9.19 5.06 -2.67
N VAL A 252 -9.65 4.46 -3.77
CA VAL A 252 -10.44 3.20 -3.75
C VAL A 252 -9.66 2.10 -3.03
N THR A 253 -8.38 1.94 -3.36
CA THR A 253 -7.50 0.94 -2.74
C THR A 253 -7.37 1.15 -1.23
N ARG A 254 -7.20 2.41 -0.78
CA ARG A 254 -7.13 2.70 0.67
C ARG A 254 -8.44 2.37 1.41
N VAL A 255 -9.59 2.62 0.77
CA VAL A 255 -10.89 2.23 1.35
C VAL A 255 -11.02 0.72 1.41
N ALA A 256 -10.65 0.01 0.33
CA ALA A 256 -10.66 -1.45 0.29
C ALA A 256 -9.76 -2.05 1.38
N VAL A 257 -8.53 -1.56 1.53
CA VAL A 257 -7.62 -1.95 2.62
C VAL A 257 -8.26 -1.74 3.99
N ALA A 258 -8.86 -0.57 4.24
CA ALA A 258 -9.53 -0.31 5.51
C ALA A 258 -10.69 -1.31 5.74
N ALA A 259 -11.48 -1.61 4.71
CA ALA A 259 -12.56 -2.59 4.77
C ALA A 259 -12.04 -3.99 5.13
N GLU A 260 -10.94 -4.46 4.52
CA GLU A 260 -10.33 -5.77 4.84
C GLU A 260 -9.95 -5.89 6.32
N TYR A 261 -9.44 -4.81 6.94
CA TYR A 261 -9.17 -4.81 8.38
C TYR A 261 -10.44 -4.97 9.23
N PHE A 262 -11.56 -4.36 8.84
CA PHE A 262 -12.81 -4.60 9.57
C PHE A 262 -13.39 -5.99 9.31
N ILE A 263 -13.20 -6.55 8.11
CA ILE A 263 -13.69 -7.89 7.79
C ILE A 263 -12.97 -8.95 8.61
N HIS A 264 -11.65 -8.83 8.72
CA HIS A 264 -10.81 -9.85 9.33
C HIS A 264 -10.46 -9.55 10.80
N ALA A 265 -10.43 -8.28 11.22
CA ALA A 265 -9.97 -7.87 12.55
C ALA A 265 -10.97 -7.01 13.33
N ALA A 266 -12.24 -6.90 12.92
CA ALA A 266 -13.26 -6.15 13.68
C ALA A 266 -13.33 -6.51 15.19
N PRO A 267 -13.28 -7.79 15.60
CA PRO A 267 -13.24 -8.16 17.03
C PRO A 267 -12.07 -7.51 17.78
N VAL A 268 -10.87 -7.62 17.22
CA VAL A 268 -9.66 -7.03 17.78
C VAL A 268 -9.77 -5.51 17.84
N ILE A 269 -10.23 -4.86 16.76
CA ILE A 269 -10.36 -3.41 16.70
C ILE A 269 -11.38 -2.89 17.75
N LEU A 270 -12.52 -3.57 17.89
CA LEU A 270 -13.53 -3.17 18.87
C LEU A 270 -13.05 -3.41 20.31
N GLU A 271 -12.41 -4.55 20.58
CA GLU A 271 -11.79 -4.82 21.87
C GLU A 271 -10.78 -3.72 22.22
N GLU A 272 -9.87 -3.38 21.30
CA GLU A 272 -8.92 -2.29 21.47
C GLU A 272 -9.61 -0.95 21.74
N SER A 273 -10.71 -0.68 21.05
CA SER A 273 -11.51 0.54 21.23
C SER A 273 -12.16 0.63 22.61
N LEU A 274 -12.42 -0.51 23.27
CA LEU A 274 -12.95 -0.58 24.63
C LEU A 274 -11.85 -0.42 25.68
N ILE A 275 -10.70 -1.07 25.50
CA ILE A 275 -9.64 -1.13 26.53
C ILE A 275 -8.56 -0.05 26.36
N TRP A 276 -8.54 0.71 25.27
CA TRP A 276 -7.44 1.64 24.97
C TRP A 276 -7.08 2.59 26.12
N HIS A 277 -8.10 3.14 26.77
CA HIS A 277 -7.95 4.09 27.87
C HIS A 277 -7.27 3.47 29.11
N THR A 278 -7.26 2.14 29.24
CA THR A 278 -6.63 1.44 30.37
C THR A 278 -5.15 1.12 30.13
N ARG A 279 -4.62 1.36 28.93
CA ARG A 279 -3.20 1.08 28.59
C ARG A 279 -2.23 2.17 29.03
N GLY A 280 -2.74 3.34 29.44
CA GLY A 280 -1.92 4.52 29.74
C GLY A 280 -1.14 4.42 31.06
N PRO A 281 -0.21 5.38 31.30
CA PRO A 281 -0.01 6.61 30.53
C PRO A 281 0.78 6.40 29.23
N PHE A 282 0.43 7.15 28.18
CA PHE A 282 1.12 7.15 26.89
C PHE A 282 2.06 8.34 26.76
N ASP A 283 3.27 8.14 26.26
CA ASP A 283 4.20 9.22 25.99
C ASP A 283 3.90 9.97 24.67
N ASP A 284 4.62 11.07 24.41
CA ASP A 284 4.42 11.88 23.19
C ASP A 284 4.73 11.12 21.89
N GLN A 285 5.60 10.12 21.94
CA GLN A 285 5.92 9.29 20.77
C GLN A 285 4.78 8.32 20.48
N GLU A 286 4.26 7.64 21.48
CA GLU A 286 3.10 6.75 21.37
C GLU A 286 1.86 7.52 20.91
N GLN A 287 1.60 8.70 21.48
CA GLN A 287 0.49 9.55 21.05
C GLN A 287 0.61 9.98 19.58
N ARG A 288 1.84 10.22 19.09
CA ARG A 288 2.10 10.51 17.67
C ARG A 288 1.85 9.30 16.78
N ILE A 289 2.29 8.12 17.21
CA ILE A 289 2.04 6.87 16.50
C ILE A 289 0.53 6.67 16.33
N TYR A 290 -0.27 6.84 17.36
CA TYR A 290 -1.71 6.56 17.30
C TYR A 290 -2.59 7.77 16.92
N ARG A 291 -1.99 8.87 16.44
CA ARG A 291 -2.70 10.12 16.14
C ARG A 291 -3.80 9.94 15.09
N ALA A 292 -4.96 10.54 15.37
CA ALA A 292 -6.06 10.72 14.42
C ALA A 292 -5.65 11.39 13.09
N GLY A 293 -6.42 11.15 12.06
CA GLY A 293 -6.39 11.86 10.78
C GLY A 293 -7.26 13.12 10.81
N PRO A 294 -7.11 13.98 9.79
CA PRO A 294 -7.70 15.32 9.78
C PRO A 294 -9.23 15.34 9.80
N LEU A 295 -9.90 14.28 9.34
CA LEU A 295 -11.37 14.22 9.35
C LEU A 295 -11.96 13.75 10.69
N PHE A 296 -11.15 13.22 11.60
CA PHE A 296 -11.60 12.80 12.93
C PHE A 296 -11.11 13.77 14.00
N ALA A 297 -12.05 14.50 14.61
CA ALA A 297 -11.76 15.53 15.60
C ALA A 297 -11.53 15.00 17.04
N GLY A 298 -11.61 13.68 17.25
CA GLY A 298 -11.48 13.05 18.57
C GLY A 298 -10.03 12.82 19.01
N THR A 299 -9.86 11.99 20.05
CA THR A 299 -8.56 11.69 20.65
C THR A 299 -7.74 10.67 19.84
N PHE A 300 -6.43 10.59 20.13
CA PHE A 300 -5.55 9.57 19.56
C PHE A 300 -5.94 8.16 20.03
N GLY A 301 -5.48 7.14 19.32
CA GLY A 301 -5.71 5.75 19.69
C GLY A 301 -7.02 5.16 19.18
N PHE A 302 -7.36 4.02 19.75
CA PHE A 302 -8.62 3.33 19.52
C PHE A 302 -9.66 3.83 20.51
N ASN A 303 -10.87 4.13 20.05
CA ASN A 303 -11.98 4.50 20.92
C ASN A 303 -13.31 4.32 20.18
N LEU A 304 -14.41 4.25 20.92
CA LEU A 304 -15.75 4.02 20.37
C LEU A 304 -16.25 5.15 19.47
N GLU A 305 -15.82 6.40 19.71
CA GLU A 305 -16.17 7.52 18.83
C GLU A 305 -15.54 7.35 17.45
N ARG A 306 -14.28 6.92 17.41
CA ARG A 306 -13.51 6.65 16.21
C ARG A 306 -14.03 5.42 15.47
N TRP A 307 -14.40 4.37 16.20
CA TRP A 307 -15.11 3.21 15.66
C TRP A 307 -16.41 3.62 14.94
N GLY A 308 -17.27 4.39 15.61
CA GLY A 308 -18.52 4.88 15.03
C GLY A 308 -18.30 5.82 13.85
N PHE A 309 -17.22 6.62 13.88
CA PHE A 309 -16.80 7.44 12.74
C PHE A 309 -16.43 6.56 11.53
N TRP A 310 -15.56 5.56 11.70
CA TRP A 310 -15.15 4.66 10.61
C TRP A 310 -16.33 3.94 9.96
N LYS A 311 -17.26 3.43 10.78
CA LYS A 311 -18.46 2.76 10.30
C LYS A 311 -19.32 3.67 9.41
N ARG A 312 -19.57 4.92 9.86
CA ARG A 312 -20.31 5.90 9.04
C ARG A 312 -19.56 6.24 7.76
N ARG A 313 -18.25 6.47 7.87
CA ARG A 313 -17.43 6.90 6.73
C ARG A 313 -17.34 5.84 5.63
N LEU A 314 -17.24 4.56 5.99
CA LEU A 314 -17.33 3.45 5.04
C LEU A 314 -18.64 3.51 4.25
N GLY A 315 -19.78 3.68 4.93
CA GLY A 315 -21.08 3.82 4.29
C GLY A 315 -21.20 5.02 3.35
N GLU A 316 -20.60 6.16 3.71
CA GLU A 316 -20.57 7.37 2.87
C GLU A 316 -19.73 7.20 1.60
N LEU A 317 -18.62 6.46 1.70
CA LEU A 317 -17.65 6.29 0.61
C LEU A 317 -18.07 5.19 -0.37
N LYS A 318 -18.95 4.26 0.04
CA LYS A 318 -19.37 3.11 -0.76
C LYS A 318 -19.71 3.48 -2.21
N SER A 319 -20.67 4.38 -2.42
CA SER A 319 -21.13 4.74 -3.78
C SER A 319 -20.10 5.51 -4.60
N GLN A 320 -18.99 5.94 -4.01
CA GLN A 320 -17.91 6.67 -4.68
C GLN A 320 -16.81 5.72 -5.18
N LEU A 321 -16.89 4.41 -4.87
CA LEU A 321 -15.88 3.44 -5.29
C LEU A 321 -15.95 3.11 -6.78
N GLY A 322 -17.15 3.15 -7.36
CA GLY A 322 -17.36 2.91 -8.80
C GLY A 322 -17.10 1.46 -9.24
N ASP A 323 -16.91 0.54 -8.29
CA ASP A 323 -16.63 -0.87 -8.50
C ASP A 323 -17.52 -1.70 -7.56
N GLU A 324 -18.38 -2.55 -8.14
CA GLU A 324 -19.32 -3.38 -7.38
C GLU A 324 -18.63 -4.37 -6.43
N GLU A 325 -17.46 -4.87 -6.76
CA GLU A 325 -16.68 -5.75 -5.88
C GLU A 325 -16.20 -4.98 -4.65
N MET A 326 -15.68 -3.77 -4.85
CA MET A 326 -15.23 -2.92 -3.76
C MET A 326 -16.39 -2.44 -2.89
N GLU A 327 -17.56 -2.18 -3.49
CA GLU A 327 -18.79 -1.89 -2.75
C GLU A 327 -19.26 -3.06 -1.89
N ARG A 328 -19.18 -4.30 -2.39
CA ARG A 328 -19.48 -5.51 -1.62
C ARG A 328 -18.51 -5.69 -0.45
N ASN A 329 -17.23 -5.35 -0.63
CA ASN A 329 -16.26 -5.39 0.47
C ASN A 329 -16.65 -4.42 1.59
N VAL A 330 -17.12 -3.21 1.25
CA VAL A 330 -17.62 -2.27 2.25
C VAL A 330 -18.86 -2.80 2.96
N ASP A 331 -19.80 -3.41 2.23
CA ASP A 331 -20.99 -4.02 2.85
C ASP A 331 -20.62 -5.11 3.86
N GLU A 332 -19.70 -6.01 3.49
CA GLU A 332 -19.22 -7.06 4.38
C GLU A 332 -18.52 -6.49 5.61
N ALA A 333 -17.69 -5.46 5.44
CA ALA A 333 -17.05 -4.76 6.56
C ALA A 333 -18.10 -4.18 7.53
N LEU A 334 -19.12 -3.49 7.01
CA LEU A 334 -20.21 -2.93 7.83
C LEU A 334 -21.02 -4.01 8.55
N GLU A 335 -21.25 -5.15 7.90
CA GLU A 335 -21.89 -6.32 8.50
C GLU A 335 -21.05 -6.87 9.65
N LYS A 336 -19.75 -7.08 9.44
CA LYS A 336 -18.81 -7.59 10.47
C LYS A 336 -18.71 -6.65 11.66
N MET A 337 -18.61 -5.34 11.42
CA MET A 337 -18.63 -4.32 12.47
C MET A 337 -19.94 -4.38 13.28
N SER A 338 -21.09 -4.53 12.62
CA SER A 338 -22.38 -4.64 13.31
C SER A 338 -22.52 -5.96 14.08
N ALA A 339 -22.04 -7.05 13.52
CA ALA A 339 -22.09 -8.37 14.15
C ALA A 339 -21.27 -8.40 15.43
N VAL A 340 -20.07 -7.80 15.44
CA VAL A 340 -19.23 -7.75 16.65
C VAL A 340 -19.86 -6.84 17.72
N GLU A 341 -20.45 -5.70 17.36
CA GLU A 341 -21.18 -4.84 18.31
C GLU A 341 -22.32 -5.60 18.99
N VAL A 342 -23.11 -6.35 18.22
CA VAL A 342 -24.20 -7.19 18.74
C VAL A 342 -23.66 -8.31 19.63
N ALA A 343 -22.54 -8.93 19.23
CA ALA A 343 -21.90 -9.97 20.04
C ALA A 343 -21.46 -9.41 21.40
N VAL A 344 -20.76 -8.28 21.43
CA VAL A 344 -20.33 -7.63 22.69
C VAL A 344 -21.53 -7.23 23.53
N ALA A 345 -22.55 -6.61 22.95
CA ALA A 345 -23.75 -6.18 23.67
C ALA A 345 -24.55 -7.32 24.31
N ARG A 346 -24.43 -8.55 23.79
CA ARG A 346 -25.06 -9.76 24.40
C ARG A 346 -24.33 -10.29 25.62
N HIS A 347 -23.06 -9.90 25.81
CA HIS A 347 -22.23 -10.33 26.94
C HIS A 347 -22.16 -9.27 28.06
N LEU A 348 -22.74 -8.09 27.83
CA LEU A 348 -23.00 -7.05 28.84
C LEU A 348 -24.38 -7.26 29.45
#